data_AF-A0A7V2Z1M3-F1
#
_entry.id   AF-A0A7V2Z1M3-F1
#
_cell.length_a   1.000
_cell.length_b   1.000
_cell.length_c   1.000
_cell.angle_alpha   90.00
_cell.angle_beta   90.00
_cell.angle_gamma   90.00
#
_symmetry.space_group_name_H-M   'P 1'
#
loop_
_entity.id
_entity.type
_entity.pdbx_description
1 polymer ?
#
loop_
_entity_poly.entity_id
_entity_poly.type
_entity_poly.pdbx_seq_one_letter_code
_entity_poly.pdbx_strand_id
1 'polypeptide(L)'
;MKHMNRILGLCAAMALALCVGSAAAQQVEFNYNGRVRVGGQPFSGEGQFKFSLLTQDGEYTYWANDGVTLDGTEPTSVVTAQCTEGFFSVDIGDTSTTGMAALDASLFNITDHVFLRTWFSDGVHGFEVLQPDRRVVNPALLAQEAYEDVTIYVDGVNGNDKNSGLRPDKAKKTINGGIKLIPRRISSNVTIRIAPGLYREQVNIYGLSVNPEKKLKIIGDEEWTLASAGDPSVVVTGTDDDTTSTPARWAGILIQNCDGIEVTGIMATYCQNAGFRAYKSSSTKFYRCKAWKNPAGISFDHGSFGEIRECLAMGSIYGLSANLNSSVFLYNNKATQNTAHGVYGDFSYMFFDGIETTHNTYYGLSMTNTRASFRGTCVFSNNGQTGVGVAAHSSAFFGDGDYTGHIDNNGREGIWVQTQSYTYNHALNTFIGNPTAKIETGGAMY
;
A
#
# COMPACT_ATOMS: atom_id res chain seq x y z
N MET A 1 26.41 -2.49 69.42
CA MET A 1 25.40 -2.57 68.33
C MET A 1 24.68 -1.22 68.11
N LYS A 2 25.40 -0.13 67.80
CA LYS A 2 24.79 1.18 67.43
C LYS A 2 25.55 1.95 66.33
N HIS A 3 26.51 1.33 65.66
CA HIS A 3 27.29 1.97 64.58
C HIS A 3 27.18 1.27 63.21
N MET A 4 26.33 0.24 63.07
CA MET A 4 26.22 -0.54 61.82
C MET A 4 24.99 -0.18 60.95
N ASN A 5 24.26 0.89 61.28
CA ASN A 5 23.06 1.32 60.54
C ASN A 5 23.21 2.70 59.85
N ARG A 6 24.42 3.27 59.79
CA ARG A 6 24.66 4.57 59.12
C ARG A 6 25.50 4.47 57.84
N ILE A 7 26.01 3.30 57.49
CA ILE A 7 26.81 3.08 56.27
C ILE A 7 25.98 2.49 55.12
N LEU A 8 24.80 1.92 55.39
CA LEU A 8 23.88 1.45 54.34
C LEU A 8 23.07 2.57 53.66
N GLY A 9 23.04 3.78 54.24
CA GLY A 9 22.21 4.89 53.73
C GLY A 9 22.89 5.81 52.72
N LEU A 10 24.20 5.69 52.50
CA LEU A 10 24.96 6.53 51.56
C LEU A 10 25.33 5.82 50.24
N CYS A 11 25.21 4.50 50.16
CA CYS A 11 25.44 3.76 48.90
C CYS A 11 24.18 3.62 48.03
N ALA A 12 23.00 3.99 48.53
CA ALA A 12 21.74 3.90 47.79
C ALA A 12 21.31 5.21 47.09
N ALA A 13 22.08 6.30 47.26
CA ALA A 13 21.79 7.61 46.66
C ALA A 13 22.80 8.04 45.57
N MET A 14 23.76 7.17 45.21
CA MET A 14 24.79 7.44 44.19
C MET A 14 24.88 6.30 43.14
N ALA A 15 23.74 5.72 42.81
CA ALA A 15 23.58 4.79 41.68
C ALA A 15 22.29 5.09 40.87
N LEU A 16 21.82 6.34 40.97
CA LEU A 16 20.67 6.85 40.20
C LEU A 16 21.07 8.14 39.46
N ALA A 17 22.17 8.08 38.72
CA ALA A 17 22.53 9.07 37.71
C ALA A 17 23.56 8.43 36.78
N LEU A 18 23.36 8.60 35.46
CA LEU A 18 24.19 8.11 34.35
C LEU A 18 23.92 6.68 33.86
N CYS A 19 22.64 6.36 33.63
CA CYS A 19 22.27 5.72 32.37
C CYS A 19 21.73 6.82 31.44
N VAL A 20 22.60 7.76 31.06
CA VAL A 20 22.38 8.44 29.78
C VAL A 20 22.64 7.31 28.79
N GLY A 21 21.56 6.69 28.31
CA GLY A 21 21.67 5.85 27.12
C GLY A 21 22.35 6.74 26.09
N SER A 22 23.60 6.43 25.76
CA SER A 22 24.15 6.92 24.51
C SER A 22 23.16 6.38 23.48
N ALA A 23 22.38 7.27 22.86
CA ALA A 23 21.74 6.92 21.61
C ALA A 23 22.91 6.46 20.75
N ALA A 24 23.04 5.15 20.55
CA ALA A 24 24.01 4.65 19.60
C ALA A 24 23.64 5.33 18.29
N ALA A 25 24.56 6.14 17.76
CA ALA A 25 24.41 6.74 16.45
C ALA A 25 23.99 5.62 15.50
N GLN A 26 22.79 5.76 14.92
CA GLN A 26 22.31 4.76 13.98
C GLN A 26 23.20 4.88 12.75
N GLN A 27 24.12 3.93 12.60
CA GLN A 27 24.97 3.86 11.42
C GLN A 27 24.09 3.57 10.21
N VAL A 28 24.36 4.31 9.14
CA VAL A 28 23.62 4.26 7.89
C VAL A 28 24.61 4.08 6.76
N GLU A 29 24.21 3.29 5.78
CA GLU A 29 25.04 2.96 4.62
C GLU A 29 24.22 3.19 3.36
N PHE A 30 24.85 3.65 2.30
CA PHE A 30 24.21 3.73 0.99
C PHE A 30 25.18 3.39 -0.13
N ASN A 31 24.67 2.71 -1.15
CA ASN A 31 25.45 2.35 -2.31
C ASN A 31 25.65 3.55 -3.26
N TYR A 32 26.88 3.76 -3.71
CA TYR A 32 27.26 4.78 -4.67
C TYR A 32 27.95 4.16 -5.87
N ASN A 33 27.33 4.31 -7.05
CA ASN A 33 27.84 3.81 -8.32
C ASN A 33 28.16 4.96 -9.27
N GLY A 34 29.18 4.75 -10.08
CA GLY A 34 29.58 5.73 -11.08
C GLY A 34 30.40 5.13 -12.20
N ARG A 35 30.78 6.01 -13.12
CA ARG A 35 31.67 5.66 -14.22
C ARG A 35 32.88 6.59 -14.22
N VAL A 36 34.07 6.01 -14.26
CA VAL A 36 35.35 6.71 -14.36
C VAL A 36 35.99 6.48 -15.73
N ARG A 37 36.65 7.51 -16.24
CA ARG A 37 37.42 7.47 -17.48
C ARG A 37 38.78 8.11 -17.25
N VAL A 38 39.83 7.54 -17.83
CA VAL A 38 41.19 8.07 -17.83
C VAL A 38 41.58 8.30 -19.29
N GLY A 39 42.03 9.53 -19.63
CA GLY A 39 42.34 9.88 -21.02
C GLY A 39 41.18 9.70 -22.00
N GLY A 40 39.93 9.82 -21.53
CA GLY A 40 38.71 9.63 -22.33
C GLY A 40 38.25 8.17 -22.49
N GLN A 41 39.04 7.19 -22.07
CA GLN A 41 38.71 5.76 -22.13
C GLN A 41 38.18 5.24 -20.79
N PRO A 42 37.26 4.26 -20.79
CA PRO A 42 36.79 3.64 -19.55
C PRO A 42 37.95 2.96 -18.80
N PHE A 43 38.10 3.28 -17.50
CA PHE A 43 39.14 2.69 -16.66
C PHE A 43 38.75 1.28 -16.20
N SER A 44 39.67 0.32 -16.26
CA SER A 44 39.47 -1.03 -15.69
C SER A 44 40.67 -1.40 -14.83
N GLY A 45 40.41 -1.88 -13.63
CA GLY A 45 41.43 -2.14 -12.61
C GLY A 45 41.01 -1.64 -11.23
N GLU A 46 41.94 -1.68 -10.30
CA GLU A 46 41.71 -1.20 -8.94
C GLU A 46 41.73 0.34 -8.90
N GLY A 47 40.58 0.95 -8.62
CA GLY A 47 40.42 2.40 -8.51
C GLY A 47 40.53 2.86 -7.05
N GLN A 48 41.12 4.04 -6.86
CA GLN A 48 41.25 4.69 -5.56
C GLN A 48 40.28 5.87 -5.48
N PHE A 49 39.51 5.92 -4.39
CA PHE A 49 38.44 6.89 -4.19
C PHE A 49 38.52 7.58 -2.83
N LYS A 50 38.01 8.81 -2.77
CA LYS A 50 37.77 9.57 -1.53
C LYS A 50 36.44 10.29 -1.63
N PHE A 51 35.78 10.52 -0.51
CA PHE A 51 34.40 10.99 -0.46
C PHE A 51 34.16 12.00 0.66
N SER A 52 33.38 13.03 0.35
CA SER A 52 32.87 13.99 1.33
C SER A 52 31.42 14.34 1.06
N LEU A 53 30.64 14.57 2.12
CA LEU A 53 29.29 15.14 2.10
C LEU A 53 29.37 16.59 2.55
N LEU A 54 29.03 17.53 1.68
CA LEU A 54 29.26 18.95 1.88
C LEU A 54 28.11 19.83 1.37
N THR A 55 28.11 21.11 1.74
CA THR A 55 27.20 22.13 1.19
C THR A 55 27.50 22.41 -0.29
N GLN A 56 26.56 23.01 -1.02
CA GLN A 56 26.72 23.24 -2.46
C GLN A 56 27.96 24.08 -2.84
N ASP A 57 28.34 25.02 -1.99
CA ASP A 57 29.53 25.87 -2.12
C ASP A 57 30.83 25.16 -1.66
N GLY A 58 30.71 24.01 -1.01
CA GLY A 58 31.83 23.28 -0.42
C GLY A 58 32.46 23.95 0.80
N GLU A 59 31.82 24.97 1.40
CA GLU A 59 32.34 25.65 2.58
C GLU A 59 32.20 24.83 3.86
N TYR A 60 31.19 23.95 3.95
CA TYR A 60 30.95 23.11 5.11
C TYR A 60 30.88 21.63 4.73
N THR A 61 31.65 20.78 5.41
CA THR A 61 31.61 19.33 5.24
C THR A 61 30.96 18.68 6.45
N TYR A 62 29.85 18.00 6.19
CA TYR A 62 29.08 17.25 7.17
C TYR A 62 29.72 15.89 7.52
N TRP A 63 30.43 15.30 6.56
CA TRP A 63 31.10 14.00 6.71
C TRP A 63 32.19 13.82 5.66
N ALA A 64 33.25 13.10 6.00
CA ALA A 64 34.28 12.63 5.07
C ALA A 64 34.63 11.17 5.35
N ASN A 65 35.09 10.44 4.34
CA ASN A 65 35.38 9.01 4.48
C ASN A 65 36.52 8.70 5.46
N ASP A 66 37.40 9.66 5.75
CA ASP A 66 38.44 9.51 6.77
C ASP A 66 37.97 9.87 8.20
N GLY A 67 36.75 10.40 8.34
CA GLY A 67 36.14 10.79 9.60
C GLY A 67 36.72 12.05 10.23
N VAL A 68 37.67 12.75 9.58
CA VAL A 68 38.40 13.88 10.17
C VAL A 68 38.49 15.11 9.28
N THR A 69 38.48 14.96 7.95
CA THR A 69 38.65 16.06 6.99
C THR A 69 37.31 16.75 6.73
N LEU A 70 36.93 17.69 7.61
CA LEU A 70 35.63 18.38 7.58
C LEU A 70 35.70 19.84 7.05
N ASP A 71 36.74 20.17 6.28
CA ASP A 71 37.02 21.51 5.75
C ASP A 71 36.76 21.66 4.24
N GLY A 72 36.11 20.67 3.61
CA GLY A 72 35.79 20.68 2.17
C GLY A 72 36.94 20.23 1.27
N THR A 73 38.10 19.91 1.84
CA THR A 73 39.29 19.47 1.12
C THR A 73 39.32 17.96 0.90
N GLU A 74 40.33 17.50 0.14
CA GLU A 74 40.53 16.09 -0.17
C GLU A 74 40.81 15.28 1.11
N PRO A 75 40.02 14.23 1.42
CA PRO A 75 40.28 13.35 2.56
C PRO A 75 41.67 12.69 2.51
N THR A 76 42.18 12.27 3.66
CA THR A 76 43.51 11.64 3.76
C THR A 76 43.46 10.13 3.50
N SER A 77 42.42 9.45 3.97
CA SER A 77 42.24 8.01 3.81
C SER A 77 41.67 7.66 2.44
N VAL A 78 42.16 6.58 1.85
CA VAL A 78 41.75 6.08 0.53
C VAL A 78 40.81 4.89 0.70
N VAL A 79 39.74 4.89 -0.09
CA VAL A 79 38.82 3.76 -0.28
C VAL A 79 39.15 3.12 -1.63
N THR A 80 39.28 1.80 -1.67
CA THR A 80 39.66 1.08 -2.89
C THR A 80 38.48 0.28 -3.43
N ALA A 81 38.22 0.36 -4.75
CA ALA A 81 37.14 -0.39 -5.39
C ALA A 81 37.52 -0.85 -6.80
N GLN A 82 37.08 -2.05 -7.17
CA GLN A 82 37.31 -2.61 -8.50
C GLN A 82 36.46 -1.88 -9.55
N CYS A 83 37.11 -1.42 -10.62
CA CYS A 83 36.48 -0.80 -11.77
C CYS A 83 36.46 -1.78 -12.95
N THR A 84 35.30 -1.97 -13.56
CA THR A 84 35.14 -2.79 -14.78
C THR A 84 34.49 -1.95 -15.88
N GLU A 85 35.18 -1.73 -17.00
CA GLU A 85 34.70 -0.86 -18.10
C GLU A 85 34.29 0.55 -17.66
N GLY A 86 34.99 1.06 -16.65
CA GLY A 86 34.77 2.35 -16.02
C GLY A 86 33.78 2.30 -14.87
N PHE A 87 32.99 1.23 -14.71
CA PHE A 87 31.98 1.16 -13.65
C PHE A 87 32.59 0.75 -12.31
N PHE A 88 32.18 1.44 -11.24
CA PHE A 88 32.54 1.13 -9.86
C PHE A 88 31.29 1.16 -8.96
N SER A 89 31.40 0.49 -7.81
CA SER A 89 30.39 0.46 -6.74
C SER A 89 31.08 0.55 -5.39
N VAL A 90 30.63 1.45 -4.52
CA VAL A 90 31.12 1.62 -3.15
C VAL A 90 29.96 1.85 -2.20
N ASP A 91 29.96 1.15 -1.06
CA ASP A 91 28.99 1.39 0.01
C ASP A 91 29.53 2.46 0.96
N ILE A 92 28.98 3.66 0.88
CA ILE A 92 29.38 4.81 1.69
C ILE A 92 28.87 4.61 3.12
N GLY A 93 29.77 4.74 4.10
CA GLY A 93 29.47 4.54 5.52
C GLY A 93 29.70 3.11 6.03
N ASP A 94 30.06 2.17 5.17
CA ASP A 94 30.41 0.79 5.55
C ASP A 94 31.79 0.74 6.19
N THR A 95 31.83 0.57 7.51
CA THR A 95 33.07 0.52 8.30
C THR A 95 33.86 -0.77 8.14
N SER A 96 33.33 -1.77 7.43
CA SER A 96 34.11 -2.95 7.03
C SER A 96 35.06 -2.65 5.86
N THR A 97 34.81 -1.57 5.12
CA THR A 97 35.67 -1.08 4.05
C THR A 97 36.83 -0.24 4.61
N THR A 98 38.07 -0.58 4.25
CA THR A 98 39.25 0.18 4.72
C THR A 98 39.20 1.62 4.22
N GLY A 99 39.46 2.58 5.12
CA GLY A 99 39.42 4.00 4.80
C GLY A 99 38.00 4.59 4.74
N MET A 100 37.00 3.89 5.28
CA MET A 100 35.61 4.33 5.36
C MET A 100 35.16 4.53 6.81
N ALA A 101 34.84 5.78 7.16
CA ALA A 101 34.27 6.14 8.45
C ALA A 101 32.77 5.84 8.50
N ALA A 102 32.25 5.60 9.71
CA ALA A 102 30.81 5.46 9.93
C ALA A 102 30.09 6.75 9.54
N LEU A 103 28.91 6.60 8.95
CA LEU A 103 28.02 7.70 8.62
C LEU A 103 26.86 7.73 9.63
N ASP A 104 26.62 8.88 10.24
CA ASP A 104 25.59 9.06 11.27
C ASP A 104 24.23 9.40 10.62
N ALA A 105 23.16 8.68 10.98
CA ALA A 105 21.80 8.94 10.50
C ALA A 105 21.30 10.38 10.74
N SER A 106 21.83 11.07 11.76
CA SER A 106 21.48 12.46 12.06
C SER A 106 21.80 13.42 10.91
N LEU A 107 22.74 13.07 10.04
CA LEU A 107 23.06 13.83 8.83
C LEU A 107 21.88 13.90 7.84
N PHE A 108 20.93 12.98 7.92
CA PHE A 108 19.73 13.01 7.06
C PHE A 108 18.57 13.81 7.65
N ASN A 109 18.76 14.38 8.83
CA ASN A 109 17.85 15.37 9.40
C ASN A 109 18.27 16.81 9.09
N ILE A 110 19.35 17.01 8.34
CA ILE A 110 19.83 18.33 7.93
C ILE A 110 18.84 18.94 6.93
N THR A 111 18.48 20.21 7.16
CA THR A 111 17.52 20.95 6.31
C THR A 111 18.13 21.44 5.00
N ASP A 112 19.45 21.62 4.97
CA ASP A 112 20.20 22.11 3.81
C ASP A 112 20.41 21.02 2.75
N HIS A 113 20.73 21.44 1.53
CA HIS A 113 21.09 20.50 0.46
C HIS A 113 22.51 20.00 0.66
N VAL A 114 22.65 18.69 0.81
CA VAL A 114 23.93 17.99 0.94
C VAL A 114 24.38 17.49 -0.43
N PHE A 115 25.67 17.49 -0.72
CA PHE A 115 26.27 17.04 -1.98
C PHE A 115 27.43 16.08 -1.70
N LEU A 116 27.49 14.98 -2.46
CA LEU A 116 28.59 14.03 -2.47
C LEU A 116 29.65 14.51 -3.46
N ARG A 117 30.83 14.85 -2.94
CA ARG A 117 32.05 15.06 -3.71
C ARG A 117 32.86 13.78 -3.75
N THR A 118 33.41 13.46 -4.92
CA THR A 118 34.24 12.26 -5.13
C THR A 118 35.58 12.67 -5.73
N TRP A 119 36.67 12.16 -5.16
CA TRP A 119 37.99 12.17 -5.78
C TRP A 119 38.30 10.79 -6.31
N PHE A 120 38.94 10.70 -7.47
CA PHE A 120 39.35 9.45 -8.10
C PHE A 120 40.82 9.50 -8.51
N SER A 121 41.52 8.39 -8.32
CA SER A 121 42.88 8.14 -8.80
C SER A 121 42.95 6.73 -9.41
N ASP A 122 43.67 6.61 -10.52
CA ASP A 122 43.99 5.31 -11.14
C ASP A 122 45.26 4.66 -10.59
N GLY A 123 45.82 5.23 -9.51
CA GLY A 123 47.08 4.80 -8.90
C GLY A 123 48.34 5.33 -9.58
N VAL A 124 48.21 6.10 -10.68
CA VAL A 124 49.35 6.62 -11.46
C VAL A 124 49.30 8.14 -11.58
N HIS A 125 48.12 8.73 -11.85
CA HIS A 125 47.98 10.15 -12.18
C HIS A 125 47.58 11.05 -10.99
N GLY A 126 47.46 10.47 -9.79
CA GLY A 126 47.03 11.20 -8.59
C GLY A 126 45.51 11.39 -8.51
N PHE A 127 45.04 12.06 -7.46
CA PHE A 127 43.62 12.28 -7.22
C PHE A 127 43.10 13.51 -7.97
N GLU A 128 41.98 13.33 -8.68
CA GLU A 128 41.22 14.40 -9.30
C GLU A 128 39.77 14.38 -8.83
N VAL A 129 39.16 15.57 -8.70
CA VAL A 129 37.75 15.69 -8.32
C VAL A 129 36.85 15.35 -9.52
N LEU A 130 35.91 14.44 -9.31
CA LEU A 130 34.87 14.15 -10.29
C LEU A 130 33.77 15.21 -10.21
N GLN A 131 33.68 16.06 -11.25
CA GLN A 131 32.66 17.09 -11.37
C GLN A 131 31.47 16.61 -12.24
N PRO A 132 30.23 17.07 -11.96
CA PRO A 132 29.84 17.91 -10.83
C PRO A 132 29.67 17.09 -9.53
N ASP A 133 29.74 17.78 -8.38
CA ASP A 133 29.31 17.20 -7.10
C ASP A 133 27.83 16.78 -7.18
N ARG A 134 27.50 15.63 -6.59
CA ARG A 134 26.17 15.03 -6.74
C ARG A 134 25.29 15.34 -5.55
N ARG A 135 24.16 16.01 -5.78
CA ARG A 135 23.21 16.32 -4.70
C ARG A 135 22.68 15.03 -4.05
N VAL A 136 22.85 14.94 -2.73
CA VAL A 136 22.25 13.94 -1.85
C VAL A 136 20.88 14.48 -1.42
N VAL A 137 19.84 14.12 -2.16
CA VAL A 137 18.46 14.54 -1.84
C VAL A 137 17.83 13.72 -0.70
N ASN A 138 18.50 12.63 -0.34
CA ASN A 138 18.30 11.65 0.72
C ASN A 138 19.17 10.47 0.27
N PRO A 139 20.01 9.81 1.08
CA PRO A 139 20.81 8.68 0.60
C PRO A 139 19.99 7.45 0.23
N ALA A 140 18.74 7.36 0.69
CA ALA A 140 17.76 6.44 0.11
C ALA A 140 17.38 6.79 -1.35
N LEU A 141 17.77 7.97 -1.84
CA LEU A 141 17.61 8.49 -3.20
C LEU A 141 18.95 8.66 -3.96
N LEU A 142 20.09 8.19 -3.43
CA LEU A 142 21.36 8.20 -4.16
C LEU A 142 21.53 7.04 -5.15
N ALA A 143 20.57 6.12 -5.19
CA ALA A 143 20.36 5.28 -6.36
C ALA A 143 19.54 6.06 -7.39
N GLN A 144 20.24 6.65 -8.36
CA GLN A 144 19.81 6.68 -9.76
C GLN A 144 18.54 7.48 -10.10
N GLU A 145 18.63 8.42 -11.06
CA GLU A 145 17.51 8.72 -11.97
C GLU A 145 17.24 7.53 -12.92
N ALA A 146 17.13 6.34 -12.33
CA ALA A 146 16.42 5.19 -12.83
C ALA A 146 15.81 4.56 -11.58
N TYR A 147 14.57 4.94 -11.26
CA TYR A 147 13.81 4.25 -10.24
C TYR A 147 13.57 2.82 -10.75
N GLU A 148 14.44 1.89 -10.36
CA GLU A 148 14.26 0.48 -10.66
C GLU A 148 13.05 -0.06 -9.92
N ASP A 149 12.37 -1.00 -10.57
CA ASP A 149 11.20 -1.65 -9.99
C ASP A 149 11.63 -2.51 -8.79
N VAL A 150 10.99 -2.30 -7.65
CA VAL A 150 11.32 -2.98 -6.39
C VAL A 150 10.33 -4.08 -6.12
N THR A 151 10.82 -5.27 -5.74
CA THR A 151 9.98 -6.34 -5.21
C THR A 151 10.34 -6.62 -3.75
N ILE A 152 9.33 -6.58 -2.88
CA ILE A 152 9.40 -6.89 -1.45
C ILE A 152 8.68 -8.22 -1.20
N TYR A 153 9.37 -9.19 -0.63
CA TYR A 153 8.85 -10.51 -0.29
C TYR A 153 8.36 -10.56 1.15
N VAL A 154 7.18 -11.14 1.35
CA VAL A 154 6.56 -11.40 2.66
C VAL A 154 6.20 -12.87 2.78
N ASP A 155 6.62 -13.54 3.85
CA ASP A 155 6.30 -14.95 4.15
C ASP A 155 5.93 -15.06 5.64
N GLY A 156 4.65 -15.35 5.91
CA GLY A 156 4.12 -15.44 7.28
C GLY A 156 4.68 -16.63 8.08
N VAL A 157 5.20 -17.65 7.40
CA VAL A 157 5.72 -18.88 8.00
C VAL A 157 7.23 -18.75 8.27
N ASN A 158 8.00 -18.45 7.23
CA ASN A 158 9.48 -18.46 7.29
C ASN A 158 10.11 -17.07 7.42
N GLY A 159 9.34 -16.00 7.23
CA GLY A 159 9.84 -14.63 7.23
C GLY A 159 10.23 -14.11 8.61
N ASN A 160 10.99 -13.02 8.62
CA ASN A 160 11.36 -12.26 9.81
C ASN A 160 11.33 -10.75 9.48
N ASP A 161 10.67 -9.93 10.30
CA ASP A 161 10.56 -8.49 10.04
C ASP A 161 11.89 -7.72 10.15
N LYS A 162 12.92 -8.35 10.72
CA LYS A 162 14.32 -7.86 10.69
C LYS A 162 15.01 -8.08 9.34
N ASN A 163 14.49 -8.94 8.47
CA ASN A 163 15.09 -9.20 7.15
C ASN A 163 14.91 -7.99 6.21
N SER A 164 15.70 -7.91 5.15
CA SER A 164 15.59 -6.83 4.16
C SER A 164 14.29 -6.87 3.36
N GLY A 165 13.69 -8.04 3.13
CA GLY A 165 12.52 -8.20 2.28
C GLY A 165 12.82 -8.18 0.78
N LEU A 166 14.07 -7.96 0.34
CA LEU A 166 14.40 -7.80 -1.09
C LEU A 166 14.65 -9.13 -1.82
N ARG A 167 14.67 -10.25 -1.09
CA ARG A 167 14.84 -11.60 -1.64
C ARG A 167 13.88 -12.59 -0.96
N PRO A 168 13.46 -13.66 -1.66
CA PRO A 168 12.57 -14.67 -1.08
C PRO A 168 13.12 -15.32 0.21
N ASP A 169 14.41 -15.64 0.27
CA ASP A 169 15.09 -16.25 1.43
C ASP A 169 15.30 -15.26 2.59
N LYS A 170 15.03 -13.98 2.36
CA LYS A 170 15.08 -12.89 3.34
C LYS A 170 13.74 -12.12 3.35
N ALA A 171 12.62 -12.83 3.26
CA ALA A 171 11.29 -12.24 3.32
C ALA A 171 10.98 -11.62 4.69
N LYS A 172 10.14 -10.57 4.67
CA LYS A 172 9.49 -10.03 5.88
C LYS A 172 8.50 -11.06 6.42
N LYS A 173 8.20 -11.01 7.73
CA LYS A 173 7.20 -11.90 8.33
C LYS A 173 5.79 -11.37 8.14
N THR A 174 5.63 -10.07 8.30
CA THR A 174 4.33 -9.40 8.24
C THR A 174 4.20 -8.56 6.98
N ILE A 175 2.98 -8.41 6.49
CA ILE A 175 2.65 -7.52 5.37
C ILE A 175 2.96 -6.07 5.77
N ASN A 176 2.65 -5.67 7.02
CA ASN A 176 3.06 -4.37 7.56
C ASN A 176 4.58 -4.20 7.58
N GLY A 177 5.35 -5.25 7.83
CA GLY A 177 6.81 -5.26 7.76
C GLY A 177 7.31 -4.92 6.36
N GLY A 178 6.62 -5.39 5.32
CA GLY A 178 6.88 -5.02 3.92
C GLY A 178 6.47 -3.57 3.61
N ILE A 179 5.27 -3.15 4.03
CA ILE A 179 4.75 -1.79 3.79
C ILE A 179 5.68 -0.72 4.40
N LYS A 180 6.27 -0.98 5.57
CA LYS A 180 7.20 -0.05 6.24
C LYS A 180 8.46 0.27 5.45
N LEU A 181 8.83 -0.55 4.46
CA LEU A 181 9.97 -0.28 3.58
C LEU A 181 9.63 0.71 2.47
N ILE A 182 8.35 0.98 2.25
CA ILE A 182 7.89 1.77 1.11
C ILE A 182 7.97 3.26 1.47
N PRO A 183 8.66 4.09 0.66
CA PRO A 183 8.67 5.53 0.88
C PRO A 183 7.29 6.12 0.63
N ARG A 184 6.98 7.24 1.30
CA ARG A 184 5.67 7.92 1.14
C ARG A 184 5.39 8.38 -0.29
N ARG A 185 6.43 8.70 -1.06
CA ARG A 185 6.32 9.03 -2.49
C ARG A 185 7.01 7.95 -3.30
N ILE A 186 6.26 7.33 -4.22
CA ILE A 186 6.69 6.15 -4.95
C ILE A 186 6.90 6.52 -6.40
N SER A 187 8.16 6.44 -6.84
CA SER A 187 8.60 6.87 -8.18
C SER A 187 9.11 5.71 -9.07
N SER A 188 9.14 4.48 -8.57
CA SER A 188 9.28 3.21 -9.32
C SER A 188 8.02 2.36 -9.20
N ASN A 189 7.89 1.29 -9.99
CA ASN A 189 6.93 0.27 -9.61
C ASN A 189 7.44 -0.45 -8.36
N VAL A 190 6.56 -0.64 -7.39
CA VAL A 190 6.84 -1.40 -6.17
C VAL A 190 5.84 -2.54 -6.10
N THR A 191 6.34 -3.75 -5.87
CA THR A 191 5.52 -4.94 -5.69
C THR A 191 5.78 -5.55 -4.33
N ILE A 192 4.77 -5.67 -3.48
CA ILE A 192 4.81 -6.55 -2.30
C ILE A 192 4.27 -7.91 -2.74
N ARG A 193 5.13 -8.93 -2.79
CA ARG A 193 4.75 -10.34 -3.07
C ARG A 193 4.58 -11.09 -1.75
N ILE A 194 3.38 -11.60 -1.52
CA ILE A 194 2.99 -12.27 -0.29
C ILE A 194 2.88 -13.77 -0.56
N ALA A 195 3.65 -14.57 0.17
CA ALA A 195 3.58 -16.02 0.08
C ALA A 195 2.25 -16.54 0.64
N PRO A 196 1.78 -17.73 0.19
CA PRO A 196 0.61 -18.38 0.75
C PRO A 196 0.68 -18.50 2.28
N GLY A 197 -0.42 -18.19 2.95
CA GLY A 197 -0.46 -18.24 4.41
C GLY A 197 -1.59 -17.45 5.05
N LEU A 198 -1.71 -17.65 6.37
CA LEU A 198 -2.65 -16.95 7.23
C LEU A 198 -1.94 -15.82 7.99
N TYR A 199 -2.32 -14.59 7.68
CA TYR A 199 -1.79 -13.35 8.22
C TYR A 199 -2.74 -12.77 9.26
N ARG A 200 -2.26 -12.75 10.50
CA ARG A 200 -3.00 -12.32 11.70
C ARG A 200 -2.67 -10.87 12.03
N GLU A 201 -2.97 -9.96 11.12
CA GLU A 201 -2.65 -8.54 11.25
C GLU A 201 -3.69 -7.64 10.57
N GLN A 202 -3.82 -6.40 11.05
CA GLN A 202 -4.47 -5.34 10.28
C GLN A 202 -3.43 -4.73 9.36
N VAL A 203 -3.58 -4.89 8.05
CA VAL A 203 -2.66 -4.33 7.06
C VAL A 203 -2.95 -2.84 6.91
N ASN A 204 -2.00 -2.00 7.33
CA ASN A 204 -2.15 -0.54 7.37
C ASN A 204 -1.34 0.13 6.27
N ILE A 205 -2.02 0.79 5.33
CA ILE A 205 -1.40 1.51 4.22
C ILE A 205 -1.81 2.98 4.35
N TYR A 206 -0.87 3.83 4.76
CA TYR A 206 -1.14 5.21 5.15
C TYR A 206 -0.28 6.23 4.42
N GLY A 207 -0.91 7.22 3.80
CA GLY A 207 -0.20 8.39 3.27
C GLY A 207 0.76 8.09 2.13
N LEU A 208 0.56 6.98 1.40
CA LEU A 208 1.38 6.61 0.25
C LEU A 208 0.82 7.23 -1.02
N SER A 209 1.68 7.87 -1.80
CA SER A 209 1.31 8.50 -3.07
C SER A 209 2.23 7.96 -4.17
N VAL A 210 1.62 7.33 -5.17
CA VAL A 210 2.31 6.77 -6.33
C VAL A 210 2.28 7.77 -7.47
N ASN A 211 3.42 7.97 -8.14
CA ASN A 211 3.44 8.81 -9.34
C ASN A 211 2.50 8.22 -10.41
N PRO A 212 1.78 9.04 -11.20
CA PRO A 212 0.72 8.56 -12.11
C PRO A 212 1.12 7.46 -13.11
N GLU A 213 2.40 7.35 -13.44
CA GLU A 213 2.95 6.35 -14.38
C GLU A 213 3.49 5.08 -13.69
N LYS A 214 3.43 5.04 -12.36
CA LYS A 214 3.99 3.96 -11.53
C LYS A 214 2.89 3.22 -10.81
N LYS A 215 3.24 2.06 -10.22
CA LYS A 215 2.29 1.21 -9.52
C LYS A 215 2.86 0.75 -8.19
N LEU A 216 2.08 0.85 -7.11
CA LEU A 216 2.27 0.02 -5.93
C LEU A 216 1.30 -1.15 -5.99
N LYS A 217 1.83 -2.36 -6.17
CA LYS A 217 1.05 -3.60 -6.18
C LYS A 217 1.28 -4.39 -4.90
N ILE A 218 0.20 -4.85 -4.28
CA ILE A 218 0.22 -5.77 -3.14
C ILE A 218 -0.44 -7.05 -3.61
N ILE A 219 0.37 -8.09 -3.73
CA ILE A 219 0.03 -9.29 -4.49
C ILE A 219 0.06 -10.50 -3.57
N GLY A 220 -1.09 -11.18 -3.47
CA GLY A 220 -1.20 -12.53 -2.93
C GLY A 220 -1.29 -13.59 -4.03
N ASP A 221 -2.43 -14.24 -4.13
CA ASP A 221 -2.74 -15.29 -5.10
C ASP A 221 -3.23 -14.70 -6.45
N GLU A 222 -2.30 -14.44 -7.37
CA GLU A 222 -2.61 -13.92 -8.71
C GLU A 222 -3.32 -14.94 -9.61
N GLU A 223 -3.47 -16.20 -9.21
CA GLU A 223 -4.14 -17.22 -10.03
C GLU A 223 -5.59 -17.43 -9.57
N TRP A 224 -5.96 -16.92 -8.39
CA TRP A 224 -7.33 -17.00 -7.91
C TRP A 224 -8.29 -16.18 -8.80
N THR A 225 -9.43 -16.77 -9.12
CA THR A 225 -10.52 -16.14 -9.87
C THR A 225 -11.87 -16.49 -9.25
N LEU A 226 -12.95 -15.85 -9.71
CA LEU A 226 -14.31 -16.20 -9.30
C LEU A 226 -14.73 -17.63 -9.66
N ALA A 227 -14.01 -18.30 -10.57
CA ALA A 227 -14.25 -19.70 -10.95
C ALA A 227 -13.43 -20.70 -10.12
N SER A 228 -12.50 -20.22 -9.29
CA SER A 228 -11.67 -21.09 -8.44
C SER A 228 -12.53 -21.84 -7.43
N ALA A 229 -12.27 -23.14 -7.25
CA ALA A 229 -13.00 -23.99 -6.31
C ALA A 229 -12.71 -23.68 -4.83
N GLY A 230 -11.60 -22.99 -4.55
CA GLY A 230 -11.13 -22.66 -3.20
C GLY A 230 -10.96 -21.16 -2.98
N ASP A 231 -10.47 -20.84 -1.79
CA ASP A 231 -10.15 -19.47 -1.37
C ASP A 231 -8.78 -19.03 -1.89
N PRO A 232 -8.52 -17.71 -2.03
CA PRO A 232 -7.18 -17.20 -2.27
C PRO A 232 -6.19 -17.76 -1.25
N SER A 233 -5.01 -18.18 -1.69
CA SER A 233 -4.01 -18.81 -0.82
C SER A 233 -3.42 -17.86 0.25
N VAL A 234 -3.66 -16.55 0.11
CA VAL A 234 -3.25 -15.52 1.08
C VAL A 234 -4.47 -15.00 1.82
N VAL A 235 -4.52 -15.24 3.12
CA VAL A 235 -5.67 -14.87 3.98
C VAL A 235 -5.21 -13.89 5.05
N VAL A 236 -5.83 -12.72 5.11
CA VAL A 236 -5.71 -11.74 6.19
C VAL A 236 -6.95 -11.86 7.08
N THR A 237 -6.77 -12.23 8.35
CA THR A 237 -7.91 -12.47 9.27
C THR A 237 -7.97 -11.45 10.39
N GLY A 238 -9.19 -11.01 10.70
CA GLY A 238 -9.48 -10.04 11.74
C GLY A 238 -9.63 -10.63 13.14
N THR A 239 -10.01 -11.90 13.25
CA THR A 239 -9.98 -12.67 14.49
C THR A 239 -9.16 -13.93 14.29
N ASP A 240 -8.57 -14.41 15.37
CA ASP A 240 -7.98 -15.73 15.38
C ASP A 240 -9.08 -16.67 15.92
N ASP A 241 -9.50 -17.67 15.14
CA ASP A 241 -10.50 -18.69 15.55
C ASP A 241 -9.99 -19.60 16.70
N ASP A 242 -8.89 -19.24 17.35
CA ASP A 242 -8.38 -19.94 18.53
C ASP A 242 -8.98 -19.35 19.81
N THR A 243 -9.15 -20.19 20.82
CA THR A 243 -9.90 -19.90 22.05
C THR A 243 -9.19 -18.91 22.99
N THR A 244 -8.17 -18.21 22.52
CA THR A 244 -7.51 -17.13 23.27
C THR A 244 -8.09 -15.81 22.80
N SER A 245 -8.40 -14.89 23.73
CA SER A 245 -8.98 -13.59 23.38
C SER A 245 -7.99 -12.80 22.51
N THR A 246 -8.09 -12.97 21.20
CA THR A 246 -7.20 -12.34 20.24
C THR A 246 -7.70 -10.94 19.91
N PRO A 247 -6.80 -9.99 19.60
CA PRO A 247 -7.21 -8.64 19.24
C PRO A 247 -8.04 -8.72 17.97
N ALA A 248 -9.34 -8.45 18.09
CA ALA A 248 -10.20 -8.29 16.94
C ALA A 248 -9.75 -7.05 16.17
N ARG A 249 -9.34 -7.26 14.92
CA ARG A 249 -8.75 -6.22 14.07
C ARG A 249 -9.86 -5.46 13.37
N TRP A 250 -9.69 -4.15 13.28
CA TRP A 250 -10.74 -3.29 12.78
C TRP A 250 -10.97 -3.51 11.28
N ALA A 251 -9.90 -3.58 10.48
CA ALA A 251 -9.97 -3.97 9.09
C ALA A 251 -8.95 -5.06 8.73
N GLY A 252 -9.18 -5.77 7.63
CA GLY A 252 -8.19 -6.68 7.05
C GLY A 252 -7.11 -5.86 6.36
N ILE A 253 -7.50 -5.12 5.32
CA ILE A 253 -6.65 -4.15 4.62
C ILE A 253 -7.28 -2.77 4.68
N LEU A 254 -6.56 -1.83 5.30
CA LEU A 254 -6.94 -0.42 5.40
C LEU A 254 -6.00 0.44 4.58
N ILE A 255 -6.54 1.02 3.50
CA ILE A 255 -5.88 2.01 2.65
C ILE A 255 -6.46 3.37 3.01
N GLN A 256 -5.63 4.25 3.57
CA GLN A 256 -6.09 5.56 4.02
C GLN A 256 -5.15 6.69 3.61
N ASN A 257 -5.74 7.77 3.08
CA ASN A 257 -5.02 8.92 2.53
C ASN A 257 -3.96 8.51 1.49
N CYS A 258 -4.26 7.54 0.63
CA CYS A 258 -3.33 7.03 -0.37
C CYS A 258 -3.79 7.33 -1.80
N ASP A 259 -2.85 7.28 -2.74
CA ASP A 259 -3.12 7.37 -4.17
C ASP A 259 -2.32 6.32 -4.95
N GLY A 260 -3.02 5.55 -5.81
CA GLY A 260 -2.41 4.63 -6.77
C GLY A 260 -2.05 3.24 -6.22
N ILE A 261 -2.85 2.71 -5.29
CA ILE A 261 -2.62 1.40 -4.67
C ILE A 261 -3.43 0.30 -5.38
N GLU A 262 -2.76 -0.78 -5.78
CA GLU A 262 -3.40 -1.98 -6.35
C GLU A 262 -3.23 -3.16 -5.39
N VAL A 263 -4.32 -3.82 -5.02
CA VAL A 263 -4.32 -5.04 -4.20
C VAL A 263 -4.91 -6.19 -5.01
N THR A 264 -4.23 -7.33 -5.06
CA THR A 264 -4.63 -8.47 -5.90
C THR A 264 -4.53 -9.80 -5.18
N GLY A 265 -5.55 -10.65 -5.30
CA GLY A 265 -5.43 -12.07 -4.92
C GLY A 265 -5.42 -12.33 -3.41
N ILE A 266 -6.06 -11.48 -2.61
CA ILE A 266 -6.06 -11.62 -1.15
C ILE A 266 -7.48 -11.89 -0.65
N MET A 267 -7.58 -12.76 0.35
CA MET A 267 -8.78 -12.94 1.14
C MET A 267 -8.71 -12.11 2.43
N ALA A 268 -9.75 -11.35 2.77
CA ALA A 268 -9.89 -10.69 4.06
C ALA A 268 -11.14 -11.21 4.80
N THR A 269 -10.97 -11.64 6.05
CA THR A 269 -12.04 -12.31 6.80
C THR A 269 -12.15 -11.89 8.26
N TYR A 270 -13.33 -12.00 8.85
CA TYR A 270 -13.60 -11.83 10.28
C TYR A 270 -13.10 -10.52 10.91
N CYS A 271 -13.15 -9.42 10.18
CA CYS A 271 -12.76 -8.09 10.67
C CYS A 271 -13.94 -7.39 11.37
N GLN A 272 -13.65 -6.52 12.33
CA GLN A 272 -14.71 -5.82 13.08
C GLN A 272 -15.42 -4.72 12.29
N ASN A 273 -14.83 -4.25 11.19
CA ASN A 273 -15.39 -3.20 10.36
C ASN A 273 -15.44 -3.61 8.89
N ALA A 274 -14.29 -3.84 8.27
CA ALA A 274 -14.24 -4.11 6.83
C ALA A 274 -13.15 -5.11 6.46
N GLY A 275 -13.41 -5.98 5.49
CA GLY A 275 -12.37 -6.84 4.92
C GLY A 275 -11.33 -5.97 4.20
N PHE A 276 -11.80 -5.16 3.26
CA PHE A 276 -11.00 -4.17 2.52
C PHE A 276 -11.65 -2.81 2.63
N ARG A 277 -10.86 -1.79 2.98
CA ARG A 277 -11.36 -0.42 3.15
C ARG A 277 -10.43 0.59 2.51
N ALA A 278 -10.96 1.36 1.56
CA ALA A 278 -10.34 2.58 1.06
C ALA A 278 -11.02 3.79 1.73
N TYR A 279 -10.23 4.65 2.38
CA TYR A 279 -10.72 5.82 3.10
C TYR A 279 -9.94 7.07 2.68
N LYS A 280 -10.63 8.10 2.19
CA LYS A 280 -10.00 9.32 1.64
C LYS A 280 -8.85 9.01 0.67
N SER A 281 -9.03 8.01 -0.20
CA SER A 281 -7.97 7.51 -1.07
C SER A 281 -8.42 7.49 -2.52
N SER A 282 -7.51 7.82 -3.44
CA SER A 282 -7.77 7.86 -4.88
C SER A 282 -7.03 6.77 -5.62
N SER A 283 -7.49 6.46 -6.83
CA SER A 283 -6.87 5.47 -7.72
C SER A 283 -6.62 4.10 -7.06
N THR A 284 -7.44 3.74 -6.06
CA THR A 284 -7.31 2.45 -5.34
C THR A 284 -8.01 1.35 -6.11
N LYS A 285 -7.37 0.19 -6.23
CA LYS A 285 -7.88 -0.94 -7.00
C LYS A 285 -7.83 -2.22 -6.18
N PHE A 286 -8.95 -2.95 -6.17
CA PHE A 286 -9.03 -4.31 -5.64
C PHE A 286 -9.35 -5.27 -6.76
N TYR A 287 -8.45 -6.21 -7.04
CA TYR A 287 -8.55 -7.17 -8.13
C TYR A 287 -8.53 -8.59 -7.60
N ARG A 288 -9.52 -9.40 -7.97
CA ARG A 288 -9.52 -10.83 -7.62
C ARG A 288 -9.34 -11.04 -6.10
N CYS A 289 -10.00 -10.21 -5.31
CA CYS A 289 -9.98 -10.29 -3.85
C CYS A 289 -11.26 -10.97 -3.35
N LYS A 290 -11.16 -11.66 -2.21
CA LYS A 290 -12.31 -12.25 -1.52
C LYS A 290 -12.53 -11.60 -0.16
N ALA A 291 -13.68 -11.00 0.08
CA ALA A 291 -14.09 -10.56 1.40
C ALA A 291 -15.13 -11.52 1.98
N TRP A 292 -14.86 -12.09 3.16
CA TRP A 292 -15.76 -13.06 3.79
C TRP A 292 -16.06 -12.73 5.25
N LYS A 293 -17.33 -12.74 5.65
CA LYS A 293 -17.77 -12.55 7.05
C LYS A 293 -17.18 -11.30 7.72
N ASN A 294 -17.34 -10.16 7.08
CA ASN A 294 -16.98 -8.85 7.64
C ASN A 294 -18.25 -7.98 7.72
N PRO A 295 -18.35 -6.96 8.58
CA PRO A 295 -19.50 -6.04 8.51
C PRO A 295 -19.59 -5.37 7.13
N ALA A 296 -18.48 -4.86 6.59
CA ALA A 296 -18.35 -4.48 5.19
C ALA A 296 -17.35 -5.40 4.46
N GLY A 297 -17.66 -5.89 3.27
CA GLY A 297 -16.75 -6.72 2.50
C GLY A 297 -15.62 -5.89 1.90
N ILE A 298 -15.93 -5.16 0.82
CA ILE A 298 -15.03 -4.19 0.17
C ILE A 298 -15.71 -2.83 0.16
N SER A 299 -15.13 -1.85 0.85
CA SER A 299 -15.73 -0.52 1.03
C SER A 299 -14.82 0.61 0.55
N PHE A 300 -15.40 1.59 -0.14
CA PHE A 300 -14.82 2.90 -0.43
C PHE A 300 -15.58 3.98 0.34
N ASP A 301 -14.87 4.76 1.16
CA ASP A 301 -15.47 5.72 2.08
C ASP A 301 -14.83 7.11 2.00
N HIS A 302 -15.62 8.14 2.31
CA HIS A 302 -15.16 9.52 2.55
C HIS A 302 -14.32 10.09 1.40
N GLY A 303 -14.95 10.32 0.25
CA GLY A 303 -14.29 10.92 -0.91
C GLY A 303 -13.28 10.00 -1.58
N SER A 304 -13.45 8.68 -1.45
CA SER A 304 -12.55 7.72 -2.10
C SER A 304 -12.93 7.48 -3.55
N PHE A 305 -11.93 7.21 -4.39
CA PHE A 305 -12.11 6.92 -5.81
C PHE A 305 -11.35 5.65 -6.18
N GLY A 306 -12.00 4.74 -6.93
CA GLY A 306 -11.29 3.56 -7.41
C GLY A 306 -12.16 2.49 -8.05
N GLU A 307 -11.60 1.29 -8.10
CA GLU A 307 -12.12 0.16 -8.87
C GLU A 307 -12.14 -1.12 -8.02
N ILE A 308 -13.18 -1.92 -8.25
CA ILE A 308 -13.28 -3.30 -7.77
C ILE A 308 -13.50 -4.17 -9.01
N ARG A 309 -12.63 -5.16 -9.25
CA ARG A 309 -12.75 -6.06 -10.41
C ARG A 309 -12.57 -7.52 -10.01
N GLU A 310 -13.46 -8.37 -10.49
CA GLU A 310 -13.40 -9.83 -10.30
C GLU A 310 -13.33 -10.25 -8.83
N CYS A 311 -13.89 -9.44 -7.93
CA CYS A 311 -13.88 -9.69 -6.51
C CYS A 311 -15.16 -10.41 -6.05
N LEU A 312 -15.01 -11.20 -4.98
CA LEU A 312 -16.10 -11.90 -4.30
C LEU A 312 -16.34 -11.30 -2.91
N ALA A 313 -17.53 -10.79 -2.63
CA ALA A 313 -17.95 -10.38 -1.30
C ALA A 313 -19.10 -11.25 -0.78
N MET A 314 -18.90 -11.92 0.35
CA MET A 314 -19.90 -12.85 0.90
C MET A 314 -19.92 -12.94 2.42
N GLY A 315 -21.08 -13.28 2.97
CA GLY A 315 -21.28 -13.40 4.41
C GLY A 315 -21.14 -12.08 5.18
N SER A 316 -21.05 -10.95 4.49
CA SER A 316 -20.90 -9.62 5.08
C SER A 316 -22.26 -8.95 5.30
N ILE A 317 -22.35 -7.89 6.12
CA ILE A 317 -23.60 -7.09 6.16
C ILE A 317 -23.75 -6.35 4.84
N TYR A 318 -22.71 -5.63 4.43
CA TYR A 318 -22.61 -5.00 3.13
C TYR A 318 -21.53 -5.73 2.33
N GLY A 319 -21.88 -6.34 1.19
CA GLY A 319 -20.90 -7.03 0.34
C GLY A 319 -19.88 -6.06 -0.25
N LEU A 320 -20.33 -5.23 -1.19
CA LEU A 320 -19.56 -4.14 -1.79
C LEU A 320 -20.22 -2.80 -1.42
N SER A 321 -19.43 -1.78 -1.08
CA SER A 321 -20.00 -0.48 -0.73
C SER A 321 -19.21 0.74 -1.19
N ALA A 322 -19.95 1.80 -1.50
CA ALA A 322 -19.43 3.14 -1.77
C ALA A 322 -20.19 4.15 -0.91
N ASN A 323 -19.49 4.88 -0.03
CA ASN A 323 -20.12 5.79 0.91
C ASN A 323 -19.46 7.17 0.93
N LEU A 324 -20.24 8.19 1.28
CA LEU A 324 -19.78 9.54 1.67
C LEU A 324 -18.88 10.19 0.62
N ASN A 325 -19.48 10.51 -0.52
CA ASN A 325 -18.91 11.17 -1.68
C ASN A 325 -17.85 10.35 -2.42
N SER A 326 -17.94 9.03 -2.31
CA SER A 326 -17.02 8.12 -3.00
C SER A 326 -17.53 7.77 -4.40
N SER A 327 -16.61 7.47 -5.31
CA SER A 327 -16.89 7.07 -6.69
C SER A 327 -16.20 5.74 -6.99
N VAL A 328 -16.99 4.72 -7.33
CA VAL A 328 -16.49 3.34 -7.50
C VAL A 328 -16.93 2.74 -8.83
N PHE A 329 -15.98 2.10 -9.52
CA PHE A 329 -16.24 1.32 -10.73
C PHE A 329 -16.17 -0.17 -10.41
N LEU A 330 -17.22 -0.91 -10.74
CA LEU A 330 -17.37 -2.33 -10.44
C LEU A 330 -17.38 -3.12 -11.75
N TYR A 331 -16.38 -4.00 -11.92
CA TYR A 331 -16.23 -4.84 -13.10
C TYR A 331 -16.27 -6.34 -12.76
N ASN A 332 -17.21 -7.09 -13.33
CA ASN A 332 -17.35 -8.54 -13.20
C ASN A 332 -17.26 -9.05 -11.74
N ASN A 333 -17.95 -8.42 -10.81
CA ASN A 333 -17.90 -8.79 -9.40
C ASN A 333 -19.05 -9.72 -8.99
N LYS A 334 -18.88 -10.41 -7.86
CA LYS A 334 -19.93 -11.21 -7.23
C LYS A 334 -20.14 -10.80 -5.78
N ALA A 335 -21.37 -10.48 -5.40
CA ALA A 335 -21.75 -10.21 -4.02
C ALA A 335 -22.90 -11.14 -3.60
N THR A 336 -22.58 -12.18 -2.84
CA THR A 336 -23.54 -13.27 -2.58
C THR A 336 -23.60 -13.68 -1.12
N GLN A 337 -24.76 -14.17 -0.67
CA GLN A 337 -24.96 -14.67 0.69
C GLN A 337 -24.56 -13.65 1.78
N ASN A 338 -24.71 -12.35 1.48
CA ASN A 338 -24.51 -11.30 2.47
C ASN A 338 -25.72 -11.22 3.39
N THR A 339 -25.48 -10.93 4.66
CA THR A 339 -26.50 -10.91 5.71
C THR A 339 -27.47 -9.74 5.61
N ALA A 340 -27.18 -8.75 4.74
CA ALA A 340 -28.12 -7.70 4.38
C ALA A 340 -28.06 -7.32 2.88
N HIS A 341 -26.99 -6.70 2.41
CA HIS A 341 -26.90 -6.10 1.07
C HIS A 341 -25.79 -6.74 0.23
N GLY A 342 -26.07 -7.05 -1.04
CA GLY A 342 -25.04 -7.38 -2.01
C GLY A 342 -24.16 -6.17 -2.31
N VAL A 343 -24.78 -5.07 -2.75
CA VAL A 343 -24.15 -3.78 -2.96
C VAL A 343 -24.90 -2.67 -2.23
N TYR A 344 -24.16 -1.76 -1.60
CA TYR A 344 -24.72 -0.62 -0.87
C TYR A 344 -24.05 0.69 -1.29
N GLY A 345 -24.85 1.68 -1.67
CA GLY A 345 -24.38 3.03 -1.99
C GLY A 345 -25.05 4.08 -1.11
N ASP A 346 -24.25 4.93 -0.47
CA ASP A 346 -24.74 6.07 0.32
C ASP A 346 -23.97 7.35 0.00
N PHE A 347 -24.67 8.36 -0.52
CA PHE A 347 -24.07 9.62 -0.97
C PHE A 347 -22.90 9.38 -1.94
N SER A 348 -23.10 8.60 -3.00
CA SER A 348 -21.98 8.09 -3.82
C SER A 348 -22.27 8.08 -5.33
N TYR A 349 -21.23 7.80 -6.11
CA TYR A 349 -21.34 7.43 -7.52
C TYR A 349 -20.86 5.99 -7.71
N MET A 350 -21.65 5.17 -8.41
CA MET A 350 -21.27 3.80 -8.75
C MET A 350 -21.48 3.51 -10.23
N PHE A 351 -20.49 2.87 -10.83
CA PHE A 351 -20.59 2.35 -12.20
C PHE A 351 -20.51 0.82 -12.15
N PHE A 352 -21.44 0.15 -12.82
CA PHE A 352 -21.52 -1.30 -12.87
C PHE A 352 -21.33 -1.79 -14.29
N ASP A 353 -20.42 -2.75 -14.46
CA ASP A 353 -20.22 -3.48 -15.71
C ASP A 353 -19.93 -4.95 -15.38
N GLY A 354 -20.97 -5.79 -15.43
CA GLY A 354 -20.86 -7.16 -14.94
C GLY A 354 -20.94 -7.23 -13.41
N ILE A 355 -22.14 -7.42 -12.85
CA ILE A 355 -22.30 -7.62 -11.40
C ILE A 355 -23.30 -8.74 -11.16
N GLU A 356 -22.94 -9.71 -10.31
CA GLU A 356 -23.84 -10.74 -9.83
C GLU A 356 -24.11 -10.55 -8.35
N THR A 357 -25.34 -10.21 -7.99
CA THR A 357 -25.80 -10.18 -6.60
C THR A 357 -26.85 -11.25 -6.38
N THR A 358 -26.53 -12.25 -5.55
CA THR A 358 -27.44 -13.37 -5.33
C THR A 358 -27.55 -13.81 -3.88
N HIS A 359 -28.69 -14.35 -3.48
CA HIS A 359 -28.88 -14.92 -2.14
C HIS A 359 -28.57 -13.96 -0.96
N ASN A 360 -28.63 -12.65 -1.17
CA ASN A 360 -28.46 -11.68 -0.08
C ASN A 360 -29.78 -11.53 0.71
N THR A 361 -29.71 -11.32 2.02
CA THR A 361 -30.88 -11.36 2.91
C THR A 361 -31.91 -10.26 2.67
N TYR A 362 -31.49 -9.05 2.30
CA TYR A 362 -32.40 -7.92 2.14
C TYR A 362 -32.36 -7.32 0.73
N TYR A 363 -31.19 -6.91 0.25
CA TYR A 363 -31.08 -6.20 -1.03
C TYR A 363 -30.00 -6.79 -1.92
N GLY A 364 -30.25 -6.87 -3.23
CA GLY A 364 -29.19 -7.05 -4.21
C GLY A 364 -28.35 -5.79 -4.33
N LEU A 365 -29.02 -4.69 -4.62
CA LEU A 365 -28.49 -3.33 -4.61
C LEU A 365 -29.39 -2.43 -3.77
N SER A 366 -28.80 -1.62 -2.89
CA SER A 366 -29.49 -0.56 -2.16
C SER A 366 -28.75 0.76 -2.34
N MET A 367 -29.49 1.82 -2.65
CA MET A 367 -28.95 3.15 -2.93
C MET A 367 -29.69 4.24 -2.17
N THR A 368 -28.94 5.10 -1.51
CA THR A 368 -29.42 6.31 -0.81
C THR A 368 -28.55 7.49 -1.24
N ASN A 369 -29.13 8.61 -1.67
CA ASN A 369 -28.41 9.78 -2.21
C ASN A 369 -27.34 9.44 -3.25
N THR A 370 -27.57 8.39 -4.06
CA THR A 370 -26.53 7.76 -4.87
C THR A 370 -26.90 7.71 -6.33
N ARG A 371 -25.92 7.92 -7.21
CA ARG A 371 -26.07 7.80 -8.65
C ARG A 371 -25.42 6.52 -9.14
N ALA A 372 -26.17 5.69 -9.83
CA ALA A 372 -25.67 4.45 -10.43
C ALA A 372 -25.84 4.44 -11.95
N SER A 373 -24.83 3.93 -12.65
CA SER A 373 -24.88 3.66 -14.09
C SER A 373 -24.56 2.20 -14.34
N PHE A 374 -25.33 1.54 -15.21
CA PHE A 374 -25.22 0.11 -15.48
C PHE A 374 -24.90 -0.15 -16.96
N ARG A 375 -23.98 -1.08 -17.18
CA ARG A 375 -23.62 -1.70 -18.47
C ARG A 375 -23.40 -3.20 -18.31
N GLY A 376 -23.33 -3.91 -19.43
CA GLY A 376 -23.01 -5.34 -19.45
C GLY A 376 -24.10 -6.21 -18.81
N THR A 377 -23.71 -7.40 -18.35
CA THR A 377 -24.65 -8.36 -17.74
C THR A 377 -24.73 -8.17 -16.24
N CYS A 378 -25.87 -7.72 -15.73
CA CYS A 378 -26.09 -7.52 -14.30
C CYS A 378 -27.22 -8.41 -13.79
N VAL A 379 -26.95 -9.16 -12.72
CA VAL A 379 -27.90 -10.08 -12.09
C VAL A 379 -28.16 -9.61 -10.67
N PHE A 380 -29.43 -9.37 -10.35
CA PHE A 380 -29.91 -9.08 -9.00
C PHE A 380 -30.97 -10.10 -8.65
N SER A 381 -30.53 -11.30 -8.22
CA SER A 381 -31.40 -12.45 -7.90
C SER A 381 -31.29 -12.83 -6.43
N ASN A 382 -32.07 -12.16 -5.58
CA ASN A 382 -31.88 -12.22 -4.12
C ASN A 382 -33.03 -12.95 -3.41
N ASN A 383 -32.75 -13.40 -2.19
CA ASN A 383 -33.74 -14.10 -1.35
C ASN A 383 -34.42 -13.12 -0.38
N GLY A 384 -34.30 -11.81 -0.65
CA GLY A 384 -34.55 -10.74 0.31
C GLY A 384 -35.75 -9.86 -0.02
N GLN A 385 -35.75 -8.65 0.53
CA GLN A 385 -36.80 -7.64 0.35
C GLN A 385 -36.87 -7.09 -1.06
N THR A 386 -35.74 -6.72 -1.66
CA THR A 386 -35.72 -6.08 -2.98
C THR A 386 -34.50 -6.50 -3.82
N GLY A 387 -34.69 -6.72 -5.13
CA GLY A 387 -33.57 -6.89 -6.06
C GLY A 387 -32.72 -5.61 -6.17
N VAL A 388 -33.35 -4.51 -6.62
CA VAL A 388 -32.74 -3.17 -6.73
C VAL A 388 -33.60 -2.14 -5.99
N GLY A 389 -33.08 -1.59 -4.89
CA GLY A 389 -33.69 -0.49 -4.13
C GLY A 389 -33.04 0.86 -4.43
N VAL A 390 -33.83 1.82 -4.87
CA VAL A 390 -33.41 3.19 -5.20
C VAL A 390 -34.17 4.17 -4.31
N ALA A 391 -33.55 4.68 -3.25
CA ALA A 391 -34.18 5.57 -2.27
C ALA A 391 -33.58 6.97 -2.29
N ALA A 392 -34.32 7.97 -1.81
CA ALA A 392 -33.87 9.32 -1.42
C ALA A 392 -32.86 9.99 -2.37
N HIS A 393 -33.31 10.89 -3.26
CA HIS A 393 -32.47 11.65 -4.21
C HIS A 393 -31.47 10.82 -5.04
N SER A 394 -31.64 9.50 -5.11
CA SER A 394 -30.83 8.60 -5.92
C SER A 394 -31.31 8.56 -7.37
N SER A 395 -30.44 8.13 -8.28
CA SER A 395 -30.78 7.84 -9.66
C SER A 395 -30.08 6.58 -10.15
N ALA A 396 -30.79 5.79 -10.96
CA ALA A 396 -30.28 4.58 -11.61
C ALA A 396 -30.44 4.73 -13.12
N PHE A 397 -29.33 4.63 -13.86
CA PHE A 397 -29.30 4.74 -15.31
C PHE A 397 -28.90 3.41 -15.94
N PHE A 398 -29.86 2.73 -16.56
CA PHE A 398 -29.63 1.52 -17.35
C PHE A 398 -29.53 1.95 -18.82
N GLY A 399 -28.31 2.11 -19.36
CA GLY A 399 -28.05 2.81 -20.63
C GLY A 399 -27.59 1.93 -21.80
N ASP A 400 -28.10 2.28 -22.99
CA ASP A 400 -27.85 1.87 -24.40
C ASP A 400 -27.36 0.44 -24.72
N GLY A 401 -28.26 -0.35 -25.32
CA GLY A 401 -27.99 -1.51 -26.19
C GLY A 401 -27.37 -2.77 -25.56
N ASP A 402 -26.43 -2.60 -24.65
CA ASP A 402 -25.52 -3.65 -24.16
C ASP A 402 -25.83 -4.10 -22.71
N TYR A 403 -26.86 -3.53 -22.08
CA TYR A 403 -27.33 -4.02 -20.78
C TYR A 403 -28.13 -5.31 -20.98
N THR A 404 -27.77 -6.37 -20.25
CA THR A 404 -28.60 -7.57 -20.09
C THR A 404 -28.85 -7.78 -18.60
N GLY A 405 -30.08 -7.55 -18.16
CA GLY A 405 -30.45 -7.58 -16.75
C GLY A 405 -31.31 -8.78 -16.39
N HIS A 406 -30.97 -9.50 -15.32
CA HIS A 406 -31.90 -10.41 -14.65
C HIS A 406 -32.17 -9.90 -13.24
N ILE A 407 -33.36 -9.37 -13.02
CA ILE A 407 -33.82 -8.91 -11.70
C ILE A 407 -34.95 -9.86 -11.29
N ASP A 408 -34.66 -10.72 -10.32
CA ASP A 408 -35.62 -11.63 -9.71
C ASP A 408 -35.47 -11.52 -8.21
N ASN A 409 -36.56 -11.52 -7.47
CA ASN A 409 -36.49 -11.44 -6.03
C ASN A 409 -37.47 -12.39 -5.37
N ASN A 410 -37.58 -13.60 -5.94
CA ASN A 410 -38.28 -14.75 -5.35
C ASN A 410 -39.68 -14.39 -4.82
N GLY A 411 -40.43 -13.58 -5.57
CA GLY A 411 -41.82 -13.23 -5.29
C GLY A 411 -42.06 -12.00 -4.39
N ARG A 412 -41.03 -11.20 -4.05
CA ARG A 412 -41.21 -9.85 -3.46
C ARG A 412 -41.06 -8.75 -4.51
N GLU A 413 -40.24 -7.73 -4.23
CA GLU A 413 -40.06 -6.57 -5.10
C GLU A 413 -38.80 -6.76 -5.96
N GLY A 414 -38.95 -6.74 -7.29
CA GLY A 414 -37.79 -6.72 -8.19
C GLY A 414 -37.05 -5.38 -8.13
N ILE A 415 -37.79 -4.28 -8.31
CA ILE A 415 -37.30 -2.91 -8.19
C ILE A 415 -38.19 -2.13 -7.22
N TRP A 416 -37.58 -1.41 -6.28
CA TRP A 416 -38.23 -0.46 -5.37
C TRP A 416 -37.66 0.94 -5.58
N VAL A 417 -38.52 1.95 -5.81
CA VAL A 417 -38.10 3.33 -6.09
C VAL A 417 -38.81 4.31 -5.15
N GLN A 418 -38.03 5.16 -4.47
CA GLN A 418 -38.50 6.28 -3.64
C GLN A 418 -37.69 7.54 -3.99
N THR A 419 -37.77 8.00 -5.25
CA THR A 419 -36.93 9.09 -5.80
C THR A 419 -37.71 10.13 -6.64
N GLN A 420 -37.03 11.21 -7.03
CA GLN A 420 -37.55 12.29 -7.88
C GLN A 420 -37.40 12.04 -9.40
N SER A 421 -36.56 11.10 -9.87
CA SER A 421 -36.33 10.86 -11.31
C SER A 421 -35.78 9.46 -11.63
N TYR A 422 -36.43 8.73 -12.55
CA TYR A 422 -36.02 7.44 -13.09
C TYR A 422 -36.14 7.48 -14.63
N THR A 423 -35.15 6.98 -15.36
CA THR A 423 -35.20 6.90 -16.84
C THR A 423 -34.93 5.47 -17.27
N TYR A 424 -35.89 4.86 -17.95
CA TYR A 424 -35.85 3.48 -18.43
C TYR A 424 -35.90 3.46 -19.96
N ASN A 425 -34.98 2.75 -20.61
CA ASN A 425 -34.96 2.59 -22.07
C ASN A 425 -35.64 1.27 -22.45
N HIS A 426 -36.75 1.37 -23.19
CA HIS A 426 -37.70 0.28 -23.47
C HIS A 426 -37.28 -0.71 -24.57
N ALA A 427 -36.14 -0.50 -25.25
CA ALA A 427 -35.90 -1.20 -26.52
C ALA A 427 -35.65 -2.71 -26.39
N LEU A 428 -35.04 -3.20 -25.30
CA LEU A 428 -34.70 -4.62 -25.10
C LEU A 428 -34.55 -4.91 -23.58
N ASN A 429 -35.49 -5.65 -22.94
CA ASN A 429 -35.27 -6.62 -21.84
C ASN A 429 -36.51 -6.86 -20.97
N THR A 430 -36.98 -8.12 -20.98
CA THR A 430 -38.08 -8.67 -20.19
C THR A 430 -37.81 -8.67 -18.69
N PHE A 431 -38.66 -7.98 -17.91
CA PHE A 431 -38.88 -8.31 -16.50
C PHE A 431 -39.72 -9.59 -16.42
N ILE A 432 -39.16 -10.69 -15.92
CA ILE A 432 -39.90 -11.93 -15.67
C ILE A 432 -40.11 -12.05 -14.17
N GLY A 433 -41.32 -11.69 -13.70
CA GLY A 433 -41.74 -11.78 -12.31
C GLY A 433 -43.13 -11.16 -12.11
N ASN A 434 -43.98 -11.79 -11.31
CA ASN A 434 -45.40 -11.46 -11.09
C ASN A 434 -45.64 -9.96 -10.77
N PRO A 435 -46.75 -9.35 -11.21
CA PRO A 435 -46.85 -7.95 -11.58
C PRO A 435 -46.95 -7.04 -10.35
N THR A 436 -45.87 -6.33 -10.03
CA THR A 436 -45.94 -4.92 -9.65
C THR A 436 -44.54 -4.30 -9.79
N ALA A 437 -44.21 -3.81 -10.98
CA ALA A 437 -43.21 -2.75 -11.08
C ALA A 437 -43.87 -1.49 -10.50
N LYS A 438 -43.82 -1.33 -9.17
CA LYS A 438 -44.34 -0.14 -8.50
C LYS A 438 -43.30 0.97 -8.67
N ILE A 439 -43.37 1.67 -9.80
CA ILE A 439 -42.64 2.92 -10.03
C ILE A 439 -43.42 4.01 -9.30
N GLU A 440 -43.08 4.26 -8.03
CA GLU A 440 -43.58 5.43 -7.31
C GLU A 440 -42.58 6.58 -7.48
N THR A 441 -42.83 7.45 -8.45
CA THR A 441 -42.20 8.77 -8.47
C THR A 441 -42.87 9.61 -7.40
N GLY A 442 -42.22 9.73 -6.25
CA GLY A 442 -42.70 10.52 -5.13
C GLY A 442 -42.59 12.02 -5.43
N GLY A 443 -43.58 12.57 -6.09
CA GLY A 443 -43.93 13.98 -5.93
C GLY A 443 -44.78 14.14 -4.67
N ALA A 444 -44.25 14.82 -3.66
CA ALA A 444 -45.04 15.62 -2.73
C ALA A 444 -44.16 16.68 -2.07
N MET A 445 -44.59 17.92 -2.24
CA MET A 445 -44.19 19.10 -1.48
C MET A 445 -44.32 18.84 0.04
N TYR A 446 -43.31 19.21 0.82
CA TYR A 446 -43.32 20.30 1.81
C TYR A 446 -41.88 20.65 2.19
#